data_AF-A0A5B7G8S2-F1
#
_entry.id   AF-A0A5B7G8S2-F1
#
_cell.length_a   1.000
_cell.length_b   1.000
_cell.length_c   1.000
_cell.angle_alpha   90.00
_cell.angle_beta   90.00
_cell.angle_gamma   90.00
#
_symmetry.space_group_name_H-M   'P 1'
#
loop_
_entity.id
_entity.type
_entity.pdbx_description
1 polymer ?
#
loop_
_entity_poly.entity_id
_entity_poly.type
_entity_poly.pdbx_seq_one_letter_code
_entity_poly.pdbx_strand_id
1 'polypeptide(L)'
;MTCGGVSAANSNNLLYSNSSSSPYYSPFSSPYSGNFLERIGHPYDSGPPCSGCQGHCKGRRLCTNSCPYGDLWMNCRELQRSFPPWLCNSKTKEGLERLRSCRATCMCKGKITYP
;
A
#
# COMPACT_ATOMS: atom_id res chain seq x y z
N MET A 1 31.76 20.96 16.74
CA MET A 1 30.89 19.86 16.28
C MET A 1 31.68 18.59 16.39
N THR A 2 31.45 17.81 17.44
CA THR A 2 32.09 16.51 17.65
C THR A 2 30.98 15.51 17.95
N CYS A 3 30.88 14.48 17.13
CA CYS A 3 30.03 13.33 17.43
C CYS A 3 30.71 12.57 18.57
N GLY A 4 30.08 12.55 19.75
CA GLY A 4 30.54 11.74 20.88
C GLY A 4 30.37 10.26 20.56
N GLY A 5 31.48 9.51 20.63
CA GLY A 5 31.50 8.08 20.37
C GLY A 5 30.68 7.30 21.40
N VAL A 6 29.91 6.32 20.91
CA VAL A 6 29.33 5.27 21.75
C VAL A 6 30.31 4.10 21.80
N SER A 7 30.91 3.92 22.98
CA SER A 7 31.59 2.67 23.34
C SER A 7 30.59 1.53 23.33
N ALA A 8 31.01 0.40 22.76
CA ALA A 8 30.26 -0.84 22.75
C ALA A 8 29.88 -1.25 24.18
N ALA A 9 28.58 -1.24 24.49
CA ALA A 9 28.03 -1.76 25.73
C ALA A 9 27.27 -3.05 25.44
N ASN A 10 27.79 -4.11 26.05
CA ASN A 10 27.35 -5.50 26.08
C ASN A 10 25.83 -5.65 26.28
N SER A 11 25.22 -6.54 25.50
CA SER A 11 23.83 -6.97 25.62
C SER A 11 23.55 -7.42 27.05
N ASN A 12 22.47 -6.91 27.65
CA ASN A 12 21.83 -7.31 28.93
C ASN A 12 21.80 -6.23 30.04
N ASN A 13 21.45 -4.99 29.71
CA ASN A 13 20.90 -4.11 30.75
C ASN A 13 19.93 -3.08 30.14
N LEU A 14 18.63 -3.40 30.19
CA LEU A 14 17.57 -2.43 29.95
C LEU A 14 17.54 -1.49 31.15
N LEU A 15 18.14 -0.31 31.02
CA LEU A 15 18.04 0.77 31.99
C LEU A 15 16.57 1.19 32.12
N TYR A 16 15.91 0.73 33.18
CA TYR A 16 14.62 1.25 33.60
C TYR A 16 14.86 2.59 34.32
N SER A 17 14.89 3.68 33.57
CA SER A 17 14.86 5.03 34.13
C SER A 17 13.46 5.32 34.67
N ASN A 18 13.37 5.53 35.99
CA ASN A 18 12.16 5.93 36.70
C ASN A 18 11.85 7.40 36.37
N SER A 19 11.19 7.61 35.24
CA SER A 19 10.54 8.87 34.88
C SER A 19 9.03 8.66 34.99
N SER A 20 8.38 9.42 35.87
CA SER A 20 6.93 9.43 36.15
C SER A 20 6.06 9.91 34.98
N SER A 21 6.48 9.68 33.74
CA SER A 21 5.71 9.85 32.53
C SER A 21 5.27 8.47 32.08
N SER A 22 3.97 8.17 32.22
CA SER A 22 3.37 7.02 31.54
C SER A 22 3.74 7.12 30.05
N PRO A 23 4.48 6.17 29.46
CA PRO A 23 4.78 6.22 28.04
C PRO A 23 3.46 5.99 27.31
N TYR A 24 2.86 7.07 26.82
CA TYR A 24 1.64 7.00 26.01
C TYR A 24 1.98 6.29 24.69
N TYR A 25 1.84 4.98 24.66
CA TYR A 25 1.88 4.20 23.43
C TYR A 25 0.48 4.24 22.80
N SER A 26 0.35 4.95 21.68
CA SER A 26 -0.89 5.03 20.90
C SER A 26 -0.67 4.31 19.57
N PRO A 27 -0.95 2.98 19.49
CA PRO A 27 -0.80 2.26 18.24
C PRO A 27 -1.84 2.73 17.23
N PHE A 28 -1.38 3.25 16.09
CA PHE A 28 -2.24 3.57 14.95
C PHE A 28 -2.11 2.48 13.89
N SER A 29 -3.24 1.87 13.51
CA SER A 29 -3.32 0.91 12.40
C SER A 29 -4.21 1.45 11.30
N SER A 30 -3.70 1.52 10.06
CA SER A 30 -4.52 1.75 8.87
C SER A 30 -5.26 0.46 8.50
N PRO A 31 -6.56 0.51 8.13
CA PRO A 31 -7.28 -0.67 7.64
C PRO A 31 -6.78 -1.14 6.26
N TYR A 32 -5.98 -0.33 5.57
CA TYR A 32 -5.35 -0.66 4.29
C TYR A 32 -3.85 -0.84 4.46
N SER A 33 -3.30 -1.88 3.83
CA SER A 33 -1.86 -2.09 3.69
C SER A 33 -1.25 -0.99 2.85
N GLY A 34 -0.47 -0.13 3.50
CA GLY A 34 0.37 0.88 2.85
C GLY A 34 1.84 0.49 2.92
N ASN A 35 2.74 1.47 2.75
CA ASN A 35 4.18 1.33 2.98
C ASN A 35 4.84 0.15 2.25
N PHE A 36 4.42 -0.13 1.01
CA PHE A 36 5.06 -1.12 0.15
C PHE A 36 6.54 -0.79 -0.02
N LEU A 37 7.43 -1.77 0.21
CA LEU A 37 8.89 -1.61 0.17
C LEU A 37 9.37 -0.87 -1.09
N GLU A 38 8.84 -1.23 -2.25
CA GLU A 38 9.17 -0.64 -3.56
C GLU A 38 8.72 0.82 -3.71
N ARG A 39 7.84 1.31 -2.82
CA ARG A 39 7.20 2.62 -2.91
C ARG A 39 7.36 3.49 -1.65
N ILE A 40 8.23 3.12 -0.72
CA ILE A 40 8.47 3.91 0.52
C ILE A 40 8.87 5.35 0.19
N GLY A 41 9.70 5.57 -0.83
CA GLY A 41 10.08 6.91 -1.28
C GLY A 41 9.01 7.64 -2.12
N HIS A 42 8.04 6.91 -2.66
CA HIS A 42 7.01 7.43 -3.57
C HIS A 42 5.63 6.83 -3.26
N PRO A 43 5.03 7.22 -2.11
CA PRO A 43 3.77 6.64 -1.62
C PRO A 43 2.56 6.97 -2.48
N TYR A 44 2.67 7.93 -3.41
CA TYR A 44 1.66 8.28 -4.41
C TYR A 44 2.32 8.55 -5.77
N ASP A 45 1.53 8.38 -6.84
CA ASP A 45 1.97 8.78 -8.17
C ASP A 45 2.13 10.30 -8.23
N SER A 46 3.25 10.76 -8.78
CA SER A 46 3.52 12.19 -8.94
C SER A 46 2.72 12.77 -10.10
N GLY A 47 2.14 13.95 -9.92
CA GLY A 47 1.42 14.65 -10.98
C GLY A 47 0.48 15.72 -10.47
N PRO A 48 -0.27 16.36 -11.39
CA PRO A 48 -1.31 17.32 -11.01
C PRO A 48 -2.35 16.67 -10.09
N PRO A 49 -2.91 17.43 -9.13
CA PRO A 49 -3.97 16.92 -8.25
C PRO A 49 -5.12 16.30 -9.05
N CYS A 50 -5.58 15.12 -8.62
CA CYS A 50 -6.70 14.40 -9.20
C CYS A 50 -6.56 13.96 -10.69
N SER A 51 -5.36 13.99 -11.27
CA SER A 51 -5.13 13.50 -12.64
C SER A 51 -5.55 12.04 -12.85
N GLY A 52 -5.46 11.20 -11.81
CA GLY A 52 -5.89 9.79 -11.83
C GLY A 52 -7.38 9.54 -11.53
N CYS A 53 -8.20 10.58 -11.30
CA CYS A 53 -9.59 10.42 -10.85
C CYS A 53 -10.52 11.53 -11.36
N GLN A 54 -10.53 11.75 -12.67
CA GLN A 54 -11.38 12.77 -13.29
C GLN A 54 -12.86 12.56 -12.96
N GLY A 55 -13.55 13.63 -12.57
CA GLY A 55 -14.96 13.58 -12.12
C GLY A 55 -15.16 13.09 -10.68
N HIS A 56 -14.11 12.59 -10.01
CA HIS A 56 -14.17 12.05 -8.65
C HIS A 56 -13.19 12.75 -7.72
N CYS A 57 -13.15 14.08 -7.78
CA CYS A 57 -12.19 14.90 -7.05
C CYS A 57 -12.90 15.80 -6.03
N LYS A 58 -12.67 15.54 -4.74
CA LYS A 58 -13.13 16.37 -3.64
C LYS A 58 -12.10 17.45 -3.31
N GLY A 59 -12.57 18.69 -3.20
CA GLY A 59 -11.72 19.83 -2.80
C GLY A 59 -10.55 20.11 -3.75
N ARG A 60 -10.62 19.64 -5.01
CA ARG A 60 -9.57 19.75 -6.03
C ARG A 60 -8.24 19.08 -5.64
N ARG A 61 -8.24 18.18 -4.65
CA ARG A 61 -7.02 17.57 -4.09
C ARG A 61 -7.11 16.08 -3.81
N LEU A 62 -8.30 15.54 -3.54
CA LEU A 62 -8.47 14.17 -3.08
C LEU A 62 -9.43 13.38 -3.98
N CYS A 63 -8.99 12.20 -4.40
CA CYS A 63 -9.83 11.26 -5.13
C CYS A 63 -10.86 10.59 -4.22
N THR A 64 -12.07 10.33 -4.73
CA THR A 64 -13.16 9.65 -4.01
C THR A 64 -13.63 8.35 -4.67
N ASN A 65 -12.96 7.93 -5.75
CA ASN A 65 -13.25 6.73 -6.53
C ASN A 65 -12.31 5.55 -6.17
N SER A 66 -12.17 5.23 -4.89
CA SER A 66 -11.37 4.07 -4.46
C SER A 66 -11.98 2.75 -4.97
N CYS A 67 -11.12 1.82 -5.38
CA CYS A 67 -11.51 0.45 -5.66
C CYS A 67 -11.86 -0.29 -4.35
N PRO A 68 -13.00 -0.99 -4.26
CA PRO A 68 -13.36 -1.78 -3.08
C PRO A 68 -12.64 -3.14 -3.02
N TYR A 69 -11.86 -3.48 -4.04
CA TYR A 69 -11.12 -4.73 -4.14
C TYR A 69 -9.63 -4.45 -4.08
N GLY A 70 -8.86 -5.42 -3.57
CA GLY A 70 -7.40 -5.46 -3.70
C GLY A 70 -6.98 -6.59 -4.63
N ASP A 71 -5.77 -6.50 -5.14
CA ASP A 71 -5.09 -7.62 -5.76
C ASP A 71 -4.30 -8.38 -4.68
N LEU A 72 -4.29 -9.70 -4.78
CA LEU A 72 -3.51 -10.59 -3.91
C LEU A 72 -2.14 -10.89 -4.51
N TRP A 73 -2.00 -10.83 -5.85
CA TRP A 73 -0.72 -11.01 -6.52
C TRP A 73 -0.13 -9.66 -6.91
N MET A 74 1.16 -9.47 -6.61
CA MET A 74 1.86 -8.21 -6.90
C MET A 74 2.02 -7.93 -8.40
N ASN A 75 1.99 -8.96 -9.24
CA ASN A 75 2.23 -8.86 -10.68
C ASN A 75 0.94 -8.83 -11.52
N CYS A 76 -0.23 -8.61 -10.92
CA CYS A 76 -1.51 -8.57 -11.65
C CYS A 76 -1.50 -7.59 -12.83
N ARG A 77 -0.86 -6.42 -12.68
CA ARG A 77 -0.74 -5.44 -13.77
C ARG A 77 0.07 -5.97 -14.96
N GLU A 78 1.14 -6.71 -14.69
CA GLU A 78 1.98 -7.33 -15.72
C GLU A 78 1.24 -8.49 -16.41
N LEU A 79 0.55 -9.32 -15.62
CA LEU A 79 -0.28 -10.40 -16.13
C LEU A 79 -1.42 -9.87 -17.01
N GLN A 80 -2.04 -8.75 -16.63
CA GLN A 80 -3.11 -8.12 -17.41
C GLN A 80 -2.61 -7.54 -18.74
N ARG A 81 -1.36 -7.05 -18.78
CA ARG A 81 -0.74 -6.58 -20.02
C ARG A 81 -0.39 -7.74 -20.95
N SER A 82 0.13 -8.83 -20.39
CA SER A 82 0.64 -9.96 -21.17
C SER A 82 -0.46 -10.94 -21.58
N PHE A 83 -1.42 -11.21 -20.69
CA PHE A 83 -2.45 -12.24 -20.89
C PHE A 83 -3.86 -11.81 -20.40
N PRO A 84 -4.44 -10.70 -20.93
CA PRO A 84 -5.71 -10.18 -20.41
C PRO A 84 -6.91 -11.16 -20.44
N PRO A 85 -7.14 -11.94 -21.53
CA PRO A 85 -8.25 -12.90 -21.55
C PRO A 85 -8.05 -14.06 -20.58
N TRP A 86 -6.80 -14.50 -20.42
CA TRP A 86 -6.43 -15.57 -19.50
C TRP A 86 -6.67 -15.12 -18.05
N LEU A 87 -6.32 -13.88 -17.70
CA LEU A 87 -6.43 -13.38 -16.34
C LEU A 87 -7.89 -13.11 -15.90
N CYS A 88 -8.66 -12.38 -16.72
CA CYS A 88 -9.97 -11.87 -16.31
C CYS A 88 -11.17 -12.56 -16.97
N ASN A 89 -10.99 -13.28 -18.09
CA ASN A 89 -12.10 -13.80 -18.90
C ASN A 89 -12.17 -15.34 -18.95
N SER A 90 -11.41 -16.03 -18.10
CA SER A 90 -11.41 -17.49 -18.03
C SER A 90 -12.50 -18.02 -17.09
N LYS A 91 -13.40 -18.86 -17.60
CA LYS A 91 -14.55 -19.44 -16.86
C LYS A 91 -14.25 -20.77 -16.16
N THR A 92 -13.02 -21.28 -16.25
CA THR A 92 -12.65 -22.50 -15.51
C THR A 92 -12.49 -22.19 -14.02
N LYS A 93 -12.39 -23.21 -13.17
CA LYS A 93 -12.16 -23.01 -11.72
C LYS A 93 -10.89 -22.21 -11.48
N GLU A 94 -9.82 -22.54 -12.19
CA GLU A 94 -8.51 -21.88 -12.13
C GLU A 94 -8.61 -20.44 -12.68
N GLY A 95 -9.49 -20.20 -13.65
CA GLY A 95 -9.81 -18.86 -14.15
C GLY A 95 -10.46 -17.98 -13.09
N LEU A 96 -11.42 -18.53 -12.35
CA LEU A 96 -12.06 -17.82 -11.25
C LEU A 96 -11.10 -17.55 -10.09
N GLU A 97 -10.15 -18.45 -9.82
CA GLU A 97 -9.09 -18.22 -8.84
C GLU A 97 -8.17 -17.06 -9.25
N ARG A 98 -7.68 -17.05 -10.49
CA ARG A 98 -6.89 -15.93 -11.04
C ARG A 98 -7.63 -14.61 -10.98
N LEU A 99 -8.91 -14.59 -11.35
CA LEU A 99 -9.75 -13.41 -11.25
C LEU A 99 -9.89 -12.94 -9.81
N ARG A 100 -10.05 -13.85 -8.83
CA ARG A 100 -10.10 -13.50 -7.41
C ARG A 100 -8.77 -12.92 -6.92
N SER A 101 -7.65 -13.48 -7.38
CA SER A 101 -6.31 -12.99 -7.05
C SER A 101 -5.99 -11.63 -7.67
N CYS A 102 -6.56 -11.31 -8.84
CA CYS A 102 -6.34 -10.04 -9.54
C CYS A 102 -7.62 -9.21 -9.70
N ARG A 103 -8.46 -9.23 -8.67
CA ARG A 103 -9.83 -8.71 -8.74
C ARG A 103 -9.87 -7.20 -8.94
N ALA A 104 -8.96 -6.45 -8.33
CA ALA A 104 -8.88 -5.01 -8.53
C ALA A 104 -8.45 -4.69 -9.97
N THR A 105 -7.41 -5.35 -10.47
CA THR A 105 -6.96 -5.20 -11.86
C THR A 105 -8.07 -5.50 -12.87
N CYS A 106 -8.87 -6.55 -12.65
CA CYS A 106 -9.95 -6.93 -13.57
C CYS A 106 -11.20 -6.03 -13.47
N MET A 107 -11.57 -5.57 -12.27
CA MET A 107 -12.89 -4.97 -12.01
C MET A 107 -12.86 -3.46 -11.75
N CYS A 108 -11.71 -2.85 -11.48
CA CYS A 108 -11.60 -1.46 -11.03
C CYS A 108 -11.05 -0.50 -12.09
N LYS A 109 -11.51 -0.65 -13.35
CA LYS A 109 -11.20 0.31 -14.41
C LYS A 109 -11.67 1.72 -14.00
N GLY A 110 -10.77 2.69 -14.11
CA GLY A 110 -11.05 4.10 -13.79
C GLY A 110 -11.19 4.40 -12.28
N LYS A 111 -10.78 3.49 -11.40
CA LYS A 111 -10.77 3.67 -9.95
C LYS A 111 -9.33 3.71 -9.42
N ILE A 112 -9.14 4.38 -8.29
CA ILE A 112 -7.86 4.36 -7.58
C ILE A 112 -7.67 2.96 -7.00
N THR A 113 -6.58 2.32 -7.40
CA THR A 113 -6.15 1.00 -6.93
C THR A 113 -4.81 1.15 -6.23
N TYR A 114 -4.59 0.33 -5.21
CA TYR A 114 -3.27 0.17 -4.63
C TYR A 114 -2.43 -0.74 -5.54
N PRO A 115 -1.10 -0.69 -5.47
CA PRO A 115 -0.22 -1.64 -6.14
C PRO A 115 -0.54 -3.07 -5.75
#